data_AF-A0A067C362-F1
#
_entry.id   AF-A0A067C362-F1
#
_cell.length_a   1.000
_cell.length_b   1.000
_cell.length_c   1.000
_cell.angle_alpha   90.00
_cell.angle_beta   90.00
_cell.angle_gamma   90.00
#
_symmetry.space_group_name_H-M   'P 1'
#
loop_
_entity.id
_entity.type
_entity.pdbx_description
1 polymer ?
#
loop_
_entity_poly.entity_id
_entity_poly.type
_entity_poly.pdbx_seq_one_letter_code
_entity_poly.pdbx_strand_id
1 'polypeptide(L)'
;MLRTFEPPWRRRITPLALSQDATQHAIDILGKVDWPSLRYLSVRNTREIVIPLYDIANALSACSSLKSVTLYHWLLPGAHFTGVCPHLSTASLCRLTCNAEFVATLRHRAREEGVLALARALPAWMARGLETLRLDNTGLHDKDAIVLAVALASGKNRRPLTVDLFANNMTIASAPGLLTALGACRNVTLRFGADFAQRSIWSGHRLDGDENIRDLIRTHQLQYVVSEHTFSSPSRVSSPWQLV
;
A
#
# COMPACT_ATOMS: atom_id res chain seq x y z
N MET A 1 -28.77 -40.35 -14.92
CA MET A 1 -28.03 -39.71 -13.81
C MET A 1 -26.59 -39.51 -14.28
N LEU A 2 -26.26 -38.36 -14.87
CA LEU A 2 -24.92 -38.09 -15.39
C LEU A 2 -24.05 -37.56 -14.23
N ARG A 3 -23.11 -38.38 -13.74
CA ARG A 3 -22.06 -37.93 -12.82
C ARG A 3 -21.03 -37.18 -13.66
N THR A 4 -21.01 -35.85 -13.55
CA THR A 4 -19.91 -35.03 -14.06
C THR A 4 -18.64 -35.40 -13.29
N PHE A 5 -17.72 -36.09 -13.97
CA PHE A 5 -16.36 -36.31 -13.46
C PHE A 5 -15.67 -34.94 -13.40
N GLU A 6 -15.52 -34.37 -12.21
CA GLU A 6 -14.63 -33.22 -12.02
C GLU A 6 -13.19 -33.66 -12.34
N PRO A 7 -12.47 -32.94 -13.22
CA PRO A 7 -11.12 -33.34 -13.58
C PRO A 7 -10.19 -33.32 -12.36
N PRO A 8 -9.30 -34.32 -12.19
CA PRO A 8 -8.43 -34.48 -11.01
C PRO A 8 -7.37 -33.37 -10.83
N TRP A 9 -7.31 -32.38 -11.73
CA TRP A 9 -6.41 -31.23 -11.65
C TRP A 9 -7.01 -30.00 -10.95
N ARG A 10 -8.27 -30.03 -10.46
CA ARG A 10 -8.80 -29.01 -9.55
C ARG A 10 -8.23 -29.12 -8.13
N ARG A 11 -6.90 -29.20 -8.01
CA ARG A 11 -6.21 -29.00 -6.74
C ARG A 11 -6.33 -27.53 -6.39
N ARG A 12 -6.85 -27.22 -5.20
CA ARG A 12 -6.93 -25.85 -4.66
C ARG A 12 -5.51 -25.28 -4.53
N ILE A 13 -5.08 -24.52 -5.52
CA ILE A 13 -3.80 -23.81 -5.47
C ILE A 13 -3.96 -22.72 -4.42
N THR A 14 -3.28 -22.91 -3.29
CA THR A 14 -3.41 -22.00 -2.14
C THR A 14 -2.42 -20.84 -2.26
N PRO A 15 -1.13 -21.09 -2.55
CA PRO A 15 -0.20 -20.06 -2.98
C PRO A 15 0.12 -20.13 -4.48
N LEU A 16 0.13 -18.97 -5.14
CA LEU A 16 0.65 -18.79 -6.49
C LEU A 16 1.80 -17.77 -6.46
N ALA A 17 2.98 -18.22 -6.87
CA ALA A 17 4.13 -17.36 -7.07
C ALA A 17 4.50 -17.35 -8.56
N LEU A 18 4.47 -16.18 -9.18
CA LEU A 18 4.84 -15.96 -10.56
C LEU A 18 6.08 -15.07 -10.59
N SER A 19 7.14 -15.55 -11.24
CA SER A 19 8.32 -14.75 -11.56
C SER A 19 8.37 -14.63 -13.07
N GLN A 20 8.18 -13.43 -13.60
CA GLN A 20 8.19 -13.20 -15.03
C GLN A 20 9.55 -12.71 -15.50
N ASP A 21 10.21 -13.54 -16.30
CA ASP A 21 11.46 -13.22 -17.00
C ASP A 21 11.29 -13.13 -18.53
N ALA A 22 10.15 -13.60 -19.07
CA ALA A 22 9.81 -13.62 -20.51
C ALA A 22 8.61 -12.71 -20.87
N THR A 23 8.55 -12.17 -22.09
CA THR A 23 7.63 -11.08 -22.50
C THR A 23 6.15 -11.49 -22.56
N GLN A 24 5.82 -12.76 -22.73
CA GLN A 24 4.46 -13.14 -23.15
C GLN A 24 3.73 -14.20 -22.31
N HIS A 25 4.43 -15.07 -21.57
CA HIS A 25 3.77 -16.27 -21.01
C HIS A 25 3.07 -16.11 -19.65
N ALA A 26 3.36 -15.05 -18.89
CA ALA A 26 2.76 -14.90 -17.56
C ALA A 26 1.26 -14.54 -17.63
N ILE A 27 0.86 -13.72 -18.61
CA ILE A 27 -0.54 -13.29 -18.80
C ILE A 27 -1.44 -14.48 -19.13
N ASP A 28 -0.95 -15.41 -19.97
CA ASP A 28 -1.68 -16.62 -20.33
C ASP A 28 -1.94 -17.54 -19.14
N ILE A 29 -1.05 -17.53 -18.14
CA ILE A 29 -1.22 -18.32 -16.91
C ILE A 29 -2.31 -17.70 -16.04
N LEU A 30 -2.37 -16.37 -15.94
CA LEU A 30 -3.38 -15.65 -15.15
C LEU A 30 -4.80 -15.96 -15.63
N GLY A 31 -5.03 -16.10 -16.93
CA GLY A 31 -6.33 -16.50 -17.49
C GLY A 31 -6.77 -17.92 -17.11
N LYS A 32 -5.86 -18.77 -16.63
CA LYS A 32 -6.13 -20.18 -16.29
C LYS A 32 -6.21 -20.44 -14.78
N VAL A 33 -5.95 -19.43 -13.95
CA VAL A 33 -5.96 -19.54 -12.49
C VAL A 33 -7.41 -19.56 -11.98
N ASP A 34 -7.70 -20.47 -11.05
CA ASP A 34 -8.95 -20.50 -10.29
C ASP A 34 -8.93 -19.41 -9.19
N TRP A 35 -9.20 -18.18 -9.59
CA TRP A 35 -9.12 -16.98 -8.73
C TRP A 35 -9.92 -17.05 -7.42
N PRO A 36 -11.14 -17.61 -7.35
CA PRO A 36 -11.92 -17.67 -6.11
C PRO A 36 -11.25 -18.47 -4.99
N SER A 37 -10.39 -19.45 -5.32
CA SER A 37 -9.72 -20.30 -4.32
C SER A 37 -8.33 -19.79 -3.91
N LEU A 38 -7.77 -18.83 -4.64
CA LEU A 38 -6.44 -18.31 -4.41
C LEU A 38 -6.37 -17.50 -3.10
N ARG A 39 -5.42 -17.84 -2.22
CA ARG A 39 -5.22 -17.17 -0.92
C ARG A 39 -3.98 -16.29 -0.87
N TYR A 40 -2.94 -16.67 -1.60
CA TYR A 40 -1.67 -15.95 -1.63
C TYR A 40 -1.25 -15.77 -3.09
N LEU A 41 -1.04 -14.52 -3.49
CA LEU A 41 -0.52 -14.17 -4.82
C LEU A 41 0.78 -13.41 -4.65
N SER A 42 1.87 -13.91 -5.23
CA SER A 42 3.13 -13.21 -5.33
C SER A 42 3.52 -13.09 -6.79
N VAL A 43 3.59 -11.88 -7.32
CA VAL A 43 3.98 -11.65 -8.70
C VAL A 43 5.23 -10.76 -8.70
N ARG A 44 6.31 -11.28 -9.27
CA ARG A 44 7.59 -10.60 -9.38
C ARG A 44 7.95 -10.41 -10.85
N ASN A 45 8.18 -9.17 -11.25
CA ASN A 45 8.82 -8.87 -12.52
C ASN A 45 10.33 -8.74 -12.28
N THR A 46 11.15 -9.52 -12.97
CA THR A 46 12.62 -9.46 -12.85
C THR A 46 13.27 -8.57 -13.89
N ARG A 47 12.48 -8.06 -14.84
CA ARG A 47 12.98 -7.25 -15.96
C ARG A 47 13.13 -5.80 -15.56
N GLU A 48 13.98 -5.08 -16.31
CA GLU A 48 14.04 -3.61 -16.24
C GLU A 48 12.77 -2.96 -16.78
N ILE A 49 12.13 -3.58 -17.79
CA ILE A 49 10.90 -3.06 -18.38
C ILE A 49 9.72 -3.37 -17.49
N VAL A 50 9.01 -2.31 -17.12
CA VAL A 50 7.82 -2.36 -16.27
C VAL A 50 6.62 -2.75 -17.12
N ILE A 51 5.97 -3.85 -16.77
CA ILE A 51 4.78 -4.33 -17.49
C ILE A 51 3.52 -3.78 -16.79
N PRO A 52 2.57 -3.16 -17.51
CA PRO A 52 1.29 -2.75 -16.92
C PRO A 52 0.41 -3.95 -16.56
N LEU A 53 -0.17 -3.91 -15.37
CA LEU A 53 -1.02 -4.97 -14.83
C LEU A 53 -2.52 -4.68 -15.00
N TYR A 54 -3.01 -4.56 -16.23
CA TYR A 54 -4.44 -4.38 -16.47
C TYR A 54 -5.27 -5.59 -16.00
N ASP A 55 -4.75 -6.81 -16.24
CA ASP A 55 -5.49 -8.04 -15.93
C ASP A 55 -5.45 -8.41 -14.45
N ILE A 56 -4.42 -7.99 -13.70
CA ILE A 56 -4.33 -8.34 -12.27
C ILE A 56 -5.33 -7.54 -11.44
N ALA A 57 -5.64 -6.28 -11.75
CA ALA A 57 -6.66 -5.56 -11.00
C ALA A 57 -8.04 -6.26 -11.11
N ASN A 58 -8.38 -6.71 -12.32
CA ASN A 58 -9.58 -7.51 -12.60
C ASN A 58 -9.51 -8.94 -12.01
N ALA A 59 -8.32 -9.51 -11.90
CA ALA A 59 -8.14 -10.79 -11.24
C ALA A 59 -8.28 -10.67 -9.72
N LEU A 60 -7.66 -9.66 -9.12
CA LEU A 60 -7.73 -9.38 -7.68
C LEU A 60 -9.17 -9.11 -7.26
N SER A 61 -9.95 -8.39 -8.07
CA SER A 61 -11.38 -8.20 -7.83
C SER A 61 -12.18 -9.50 -7.83
N ALA A 62 -11.78 -10.49 -8.62
CA ALA A 62 -12.38 -11.82 -8.65
C ALA A 62 -11.93 -12.73 -7.48
N CYS A 63 -10.85 -12.37 -6.76
CA CYS A 63 -10.33 -13.18 -5.66
C CYS A 63 -11.03 -12.89 -4.33
N SER A 64 -12.14 -13.58 -4.07
CA SER A 64 -12.85 -13.47 -2.79
C SER A 64 -12.06 -14.06 -1.60
N SER A 65 -11.19 -15.04 -1.83
CA SER A 65 -10.41 -15.72 -0.78
C SER A 65 -9.02 -15.13 -0.52
N LEU A 66 -8.61 -14.09 -1.27
CA LEU A 66 -7.25 -13.58 -1.20
C LEU A 66 -6.95 -12.95 0.16
N LYS A 67 -5.89 -13.42 0.80
CA LYS A 67 -5.40 -12.92 2.09
C LYS A 67 -4.15 -12.08 1.95
N SER A 68 -3.27 -12.46 1.02
CA SER A 68 -2.00 -11.78 0.82
C SER A 68 -1.72 -11.57 -0.67
N VAL A 69 -1.32 -10.35 -1.01
CA VAL A 69 -0.80 -10.01 -2.33
C VAL A 69 0.58 -9.38 -2.18
N THR A 70 1.53 -9.84 -2.99
CA THR A 70 2.85 -9.24 -3.14
C THR A 70 3.09 -8.94 -4.61
N LEU A 71 3.25 -7.66 -4.94
CA LEU A 71 3.62 -7.21 -6.27
C LEU A 71 5.00 -6.56 -6.19
N TYR A 72 5.96 -7.11 -6.93
CA TYR A 72 7.33 -6.60 -6.99
C TYR A 72 7.68 -6.15 -8.42
N HIS A 73 8.06 -4.88 -8.57
CA HIS A 73 8.51 -4.28 -9.84
C HIS A 73 7.43 -4.18 -10.94
N TRP A 74 6.25 -3.68 -10.57
CA TRP A 74 5.10 -3.56 -11.47
C TRP A 74 4.59 -2.13 -11.62
N LEU A 75 3.93 -1.88 -12.76
CA LEU A 75 3.13 -0.68 -12.98
C LEU A 75 1.68 -1.01 -12.66
N LEU A 76 1.12 -0.30 -11.67
CA LEU A 76 -0.31 -0.29 -11.42
C LEU A 76 -0.91 0.78 -12.34
N PRO A 77 -1.61 0.41 -13.45
CA PRO A 77 -2.37 1.40 -14.19
C PRO A 77 -3.42 2.01 -13.25
N GLY A 78 -4.02 3.15 -13.62
CA GLY A 78 -5.15 3.78 -12.93
C GLY A 78 -6.43 2.92 -12.90
N ALA A 79 -6.30 1.61 -12.90
CA ALA A 79 -7.36 0.65 -12.71
C ALA A 79 -8.10 0.94 -11.42
N HIS A 80 -9.42 0.94 -11.55
CA HIS A 80 -10.31 1.02 -10.43
C HIS A 80 -10.23 -0.31 -9.68
N PHE A 81 -9.56 -0.36 -8.53
CA PHE A 81 -9.72 -1.44 -7.55
C PHE A 81 -11.11 -1.36 -6.90
N THR A 82 -12.17 -1.41 -7.71
CA THR A 82 -13.56 -1.39 -7.26
C THR A 82 -14.01 -2.77 -6.81
N GLY A 83 -13.36 -3.82 -7.27
CA GLY A 83 -13.62 -5.16 -6.77
C GLY A 83 -12.73 -5.50 -5.60
N VAL A 84 -13.35 -6.13 -4.62
CA VAL A 84 -12.95 -5.94 -3.24
C VAL A 84 -12.60 -7.30 -2.64
N CYS A 85 -11.33 -7.55 -2.33
CA CYS A 85 -10.89 -8.76 -1.63
C CYS A 85 -11.35 -8.68 -0.15
N PRO A 86 -12.38 -9.44 0.31
CA PRO A 86 -12.94 -9.32 1.66
C PRO A 86 -12.02 -9.83 2.76
N HIS A 87 -11.01 -10.63 2.40
CA HIS A 87 -10.12 -11.28 3.35
C HIS A 87 -8.67 -10.79 3.27
N LEU A 88 -8.41 -9.72 2.51
CA LEU A 88 -7.06 -9.19 2.33
C LEU A 88 -6.54 -8.61 3.65
N SER A 89 -5.57 -9.31 4.24
CA SER A 89 -4.87 -8.89 5.46
C SER A 89 -3.53 -8.25 5.15
N THR A 90 -2.90 -8.62 4.03
CA THR A 90 -1.54 -8.18 3.70
C THR A 90 -1.44 -7.76 2.25
N ALA A 91 -0.96 -6.55 2.00
CA ALA A 91 -0.60 -6.06 0.67
C ALA A 91 0.86 -5.57 0.71
N SER A 92 1.70 -6.14 -0.14
CA SER A 92 3.09 -5.73 -0.30
C SER A 92 3.29 -5.25 -1.73
N LEU A 93 3.59 -3.97 -1.87
CA LEU A 93 3.82 -3.31 -3.14
C LEU A 93 5.25 -2.77 -3.09
N CYS A 94 6.18 -3.49 -3.68
CA CYS A 94 7.61 -3.18 -3.59
C CYS A 94 8.14 -2.77 -4.97
N ARG A 95 8.97 -1.72 -5.02
CA ARG A 95 9.51 -1.21 -6.30
C ARG A 95 8.43 -0.97 -7.33
N LEU A 96 7.28 -0.44 -6.93
CA LEU A 96 6.29 0.02 -7.88
C LEU A 96 6.90 1.18 -8.67
N THR A 97 7.32 0.88 -9.89
CA THR A 97 7.76 1.88 -10.84
C THR A 97 6.52 2.49 -11.44
N CYS A 98 6.17 3.66 -10.92
CA CYS A 98 5.12 4.50 -11.42
C CYS A 98 5.57 5.36 -12.64
N ASN A 99 6.58 4.92 -13.39
CA ASN A 99 7.30 5.62 -14.49
C ASN A 99 8.02 4.57 -15.39
N ALA A 100 8.47 4.78 -16.64
CA ALA A 100 8.34 5.82 -17.65
C ALA A 100 8.98 5.29 -18.96
N GLU A 101 8.19 5.01 -20.00
CA GLU A 101 8.74 4.86 -21.36
C GLU A 101 7.66 5.02 -22.44
N PHE A 102 6.99 6.18 -22.48
CA PHE A 102 6.43 6.76 -23.70
C PHE A 102 5.99 8.23 -23.43
N VAL A 103 6.76 9.18 -23.97
CA VAL A 103 6.46 10.63 -24.11
C VAL A 103 6.47 11.51 -22.84
N ALA A 104 7.34 12.52 -22.84
CA ALA A 104 7.66 13.41 -21.71
C ALA A 104 6.49 14.25 -21.14
N THR A 105 5.36 14.32 -21.83
CA THR A 105 4.17 15.09 -21.42
C THR A 105 3.15 14.29 -20.59
N LEU A 106 3.23 12.94 -20.56
CA LEU A 106 2.36 12.08 -19.74
C LEU A 106 3.00 11.63 -18.41
N ARG A 107 4.24 12.07 -18.16
CA ARG A 107 5.10 11.64 -17.03
C ARG A 107 4.52 11.86 -15.64
N HIS A 108 3.76 12.93 -15.44
CA HIS A 108 3.15 13.19 -14.14
C HIS A 108 1.87 12.37 -13.93
N ARG A 109 1.12 12.12 -15.00
CA ARG A 109 -0.24 11.59 -14.92
C ARG A 109 -0.29 10.11 -14.53
N ALA A 110 0.55 9.27 -15.14
CA ALA A 110 0.58 7.83 -14.84
C ALA A 110 1.04 7.53 -13.40
N ARG A 111 1.98 8.34 -12.89
CA ARG A 111 2.46 8.19 -11.51
C ARG A 111 1.39 8.55 -10.48
N GLU A 112 0.75 9.69 -10.72
CA GLU A 112 -0.38 10.14 -9.91
C GLU A 112 -1.49 9.10 -9.93
N GLU A 113 -1.77 8.47 -11.07
CA GLU A 113 -2.80 7.43 -11.19
C GLU A 113 -2.57 6.20 -10.32
N GLY A 114 -1.33 5.69 -10.22
CA GLY A 114 -1.03 4.52 -9.39
C GLY A 114 -1.22 4.79 -7.89
N VAL A 115 -0.71 5.93 -7.40
CA VAL A 115 -0.88 6.36 -6.01
C VAL A 115 -2.35 6.70 -5.72
N LEU A 116 -3.05 7.34 -6.66
CA LEU A 116 -4.48 7.61 -6.56
C LEU A 116 -5.32 6.33 -6.55
N ALA A 117 -4.96 5.32 -7.33
CA ALA A 117 -5.63 4.03 -7.33
C ALA A 117 -5.47 3.32 -5.98
N LEU A 118 -4.25 3.32 -5.43
CA LEU A 118 -3.99 2.84 -4.07
C LEU A 118 -4.80 3.62 -3.03
N ALA A 119 -4.78 4.96 -3.11
CA ALA A 119 -5.50 5.83 -2.19
C ALA A 119 -7.02 5.63 -2.22
N ARG A 120 -7.59 5.33 -3.40
CA ARG A 120 -9.01 4.97 -3.55
C ARG A 120 -9.33 3.60 -2.94
N ALA A 121 -8.41 2.64 -3.07
CA ALA A 121 -8.61 1.27 -2.57
C ALA A 121 -8.41 1.17 -1.05
N LEU A 122 -7.49 1.95 -0.50
CA LEU A 122 -7.00 1.84 0.86
C LEU A 122 -8.12 1.92 1.93
N PRO A 123 -9.06 2.89 1.91
CA PRO A 123 -10.15 2.94 2.88
C PRO A 123 -10.99 1.65 2.92
N ALA A 124 -11.24 1.04 1.75
CA ALA A 124 -12.01 -0.20 1.66
C ALA A 124 -11.23 -1.40 2.21
N TRP A 125 -9.92 -1.46 1.97
CA TRP A 125 -9.04 -2.49 2.56
C TRP A 125 -8.93 -2.35 4.08
N MET A 126 -8.76 -1.13 4.59
CA MET A 126 -8.78 -0.80 6.02
C MET A 126 -10.08 -1.27 6.69
N ALA A 127 -11.22 -0.95 6.07
CA ALA A 127 -12.55 -1.35 6.54
C ALA A 127 -12.77 -2.87 6.57
N ARG A 128 -11.91 -3.66 5.92
CA ARG A 128 -11.96 -5.12 5.87
C ARG A 128 -10.92 -5.78 6.75
N GLY A 129 -10.06 -5.00 7.39
CA GLY A 129 -9.04 -5.51 8.31
C GLY A 129 -7.71 -5.80 7.62
N LEU A 130 -7.30 -4.95 6.67
CA LEU A 130 -5.91 -4.88 6.25
C LEU A 130 -5.04 -4.63 7.49
N GLU A 131 -4.05 -5.50 7.70
CA GLU A 131 -3.13 -5.46 8.85
C GLU A 131 -1.75 -4.94 8.45
N THR A 132 -1.35 -5.16 7.20
CA THR A 132 -0.04 -4.72 6.72
C THR A 132 -0.12 -4.22 5.30
N LEU A 133 0.37 -3.00 5.09
CA LEU A 133 0.59 -2.39 3.80
C LEU A 133 2.07 -2.03 3.66
N ARG A 134 2.82 -2.76 2.83
CA ARG A 134 4.22 -2.41 2.53
C ARG A 134 4.28 -1.62 1.24
N LEU A 135 4.82 -0.41 1.32
CA LEU A 135 5.08 0.50 0.20
C LEU A 135 6.57 0.86 0.16
N ASP A 136 7.42 -0.04 0.66
CA ASP A 136 8.84 0.21 0.77
C ASP A 136 9.48 0.31 -0.63
N ASN A 137 10.37 1.29 -0.79
CA ASN A 137 11.10 1.51 -2.04
C ASN A 137 10.17 1.63 -3.26
N THR A 138 9.04 2.31 -3.13
CA THR A 138 8.11 2.59 -4.23
C THR A 138 8.37 3.94 -4.89
N GLY A 139 9.38 4.67 -4.40
CA GLY A 139 9.77 5.98 -4.92
C GLY A 139 8.81 7.10 -4.57
N LEU A 140 7.89 6.92 -3.61
CA LEU A 140 6.93 7.93 -3.17
C LEU A 140 7.63 9.23 -2.75
N HIS A 141 7.05 10.38 -3.12
CA HIS A 141 7.55 11.71 -2.76
C HIS A 141 6.51 12.50 -1.94
N ASP A 142 6.84 13.71 -1.53
CA ASP A 142 6.00 14.53 -0.63
C ASP A 142 4.57 14.75 -1.13
N LYS A 143 4.33 14.90 -2.44
CA LYS A 143 2.96 15.04 -2.98
C LYS A 143 2.14 13.75 -2.86
N ASP A 144 2.80 12.59 -2.95
CA ASP A 144 2.15 11.29 -2.84
C ASP A 144 1.75 11.02 -1.38
N ALA A 145 2.56 11.51 -0.43
CA ALA A 145 2.27 11.45 0.99
C ALA A 145 0.98 12.19 1.36
N ILE A 146 0.67 13.32 0.71
CA ILE A 146 -0.60 14.04 0.90
C ILE A 146 -1.78 13.17 0.45
N VAL A 147 -1.68 12.56 -0.74
CA VAL A 147 -2.72 11.68 -1.27
C VAL A 147 -2.93 10.47 -0.36
N LEU A 148 -1.84 9.87 0.13
CA LEU A 148 -1.88 8.76 1.07
C LEU A 148 -2.46 9.18 2.43
N ALA A 149 -2.12 10.37 2.93
CA ALA A 149 -2.65 10.93 4.17
C ALA A 149 -4.18 11.08 4.12
N VAL A 150 -4.71 11.62 3.02
CA VAL A 150 -6.16 11.74 2.82
C VAL A 150 -6.83 10.36 2.83
N ALA A 151 -6.24 9.37 2.15
CA ALA A 151 -6.77 8.01 2.14
C ALA A 151 -6.75 7.35 3.53
N LEU A 152 -5.66 7.51 4.28
CA LEU A 152 -5.54 7.00 5.65
C LEU A 152 -6.58 7.64 6.57
N ALA A 153 -6.71 8.96 6.55
CA ALA A 153 -7.69 9.69 7.36
C ALA A 153 -9.14 9.32 7.02
N SER A 154 -9.41 8.94 5.77
CA SER A 154 -10.74 8.50 5.32
C SER A 154 -11.06 7.06 5.69
N GLY A 155 -10.04 6.25 5.98
CA GLY A 155 -10.19 4.82 6.29
C GLY A 155 -10.61 4.55 7.72
N LYS A 156 -11.38 3.47 7.92
CA LYS A 156 -11.73 2.96 9.25
C LYS A 156 -11.14 1.57 9.42
N ASN A 157 -10.06 1.43 10.19
CA ASN A 157 -9.46 0.11 10.39
C ASN A 157 -10.29 -0.77 11.32
N ARG A 158 -10.51 -2.02 10.90
CA ARG A 158 -11.05 -3.07 11.79
C ARG A 158 -9.99 -3.76 12.64
N ARG A 159 -8.74 -3.74 12.18
CA ARG A 159 -7.58 -4.39 12.81
C ARG A 159 -6.42 -3.40 12.87
N PRO A 160 -5.42 -3.60 13.74
CA PRO A 160 -4.21 -2.80 13.68
C PRO A 160 -3.56 -2.88 12.30
N LEU A 161 -3.28 -1.72 11.70
CA LEU A 161 -2.66 -1.60 10.38
C LEU A 161 -1.26 -1.02 10.52
N THR A 162 -0.26 -1.75 10.04
CA THR A 162 1.09 -1.21 9.84
C THR A 162 1.28 -0.82 8.37
N VAL A 163 1.60 0.45 8.13
CA VAL A 163 1.99 0.97 6.82
C VAL A 163 3.49 1.22 6.82
N ASP A 164 4.21 0.51 5.95
CA ASP A 164 5.65 0.62 5.82
C ASP A 164 6.01 1.51 4.64
N LEU A 165 6.59 2.67 4.92
CA LEU A 165 7.00 3.68 3.95
C LEU A 165 8.52 3.77 3.83
N PHE A 166 9.25 2.76 4.30
CA PHE A 166 10.71 2.74 4.29
C PHE A 166 11.31 2.93 2.87
N ALA A 167 12.48 3.55 2.78
CA ALA A 167 13.22 3.75 1.52
C ALA A 167 12.43 4.47 0.40
N ASN A 168 11.58 5.44 0.73
CA ASN A 168 10.94 6.33 -0.25
C ASN A 168 11.63 7.70 -0.30
N ASN A 169 11.30 8.51 -1.32
CA ASN A 169 11.85 9.84 -1.56
C ASN A 169 11.07 10.95 -0.85
N MET A 170 10.62 10.67 0.37
CA MET A 170 9.88 11.62 1.20
C MET A 170 10.84 12.47 2.02
N THR A 171 10.58 13.76 2.08
CA THR A 171 11.27 14.73 2.92
C THR A 171 10.42 15.11 4.12
N ILE A 172 10.97 15.93 5.01
CA ILE A 172 10.24 16.44 6.18
C ILE A 172 8.92 17.14 5.81
N ALA A 173 8.78 17.65 4.58
CA ALA A 173 7.55 18.28 4.09
C ALA A 173 6.35 17.32 4.02
N SER A 174 6.58 16.00 3.92
CA SER A 174 5.50 14.99 3.96
C SER A 174 4.98 14.70 5.36
N ALA A 175 5.75 15.02 6.41
CA ALA A 175 5.43 14.64 7.78
C ALA A 175 4.12 15.26 8.28
N PRO A 176 3.83 16.56 8.07
CA PRO A 176 2.63 17.17 8.63
C PRO A 176 1.34 16.49 8.17
N GLY A 177 1.23 16.19 6.87
CA GLY A 177 0.04 15.54 6.31
C GLY A 177 -0.15 14.12 6.87
N LEU A 178 0.92 13.32 6.88
CA LEU A 178 0.86 11.94 7.36
C LEU A 178 0.61 11.84 8.88
N LEU A 179 1.24 12.70 9.68
CA LEU A 179 1.05 12.70 11.14
C LEU A 179 -0.33 13.24 11.54
N THR A 180 -0.84 14.25 10.83
CA THR A 180 -2.22 14.72 11.03
C THR A 180 -3.22 13.61 10.69
N ALA A 181 -3.04 12.94 9.55
CA ALA A 181 -3.87 11.79 9.17
C ALA A 181 -3.77 10.65 10.18
N LEU A 182 -2.57 10.37 10.71
CA LEU A 182 -2.36 9.37 11.76
C LEU A 182 -3.12 9.70 13.05
N GLY A 183 -3.21 10.99 13.40
CA GLY A 183 -4.02 11.47 14.52
C GLY A 183 -5.53 11.22 14.34
N ALA A 184 -6.01 11.24 13.09
CA ALA A 184 -7.39 10.91 12.74
C ALA A 184 -7.64 9.39 12.62
N CYS A 185 -6.59 8.59 12.44
CA CYS A 185 -6.66 7.15 12.32
C CYS A 185 -6.83 6.45 13.68
N ARG A 186 -7.20 5.15 13.61
CA ARG A 186 -7.24 4.24 14.77
C ARG A 186 -6.40 3.00 14.50
N ASN A 187 -5.57 2.64 15.46
CA ASN A 187 -4.65 1.50 15.41
C ASN A 187 -3.83 1.46 14.11
N VAL A 188 -3.34 2.62 13.66
CA VAL A 188 -2.40 2.68 12.53
C VAL A 188 -1.01 2.95 13.05
N THR A 189 -0.04 2.27 12.49
CA THR A 189 1.38 2.53 12.69
C THR A 189 2.02 2.84 11.34
N LEU A 190 2.68 3.99 11.22
CA LEU A 190 3.49 4.35 10.07
C LEU A 190 4.95 4.09 10.39
N ARG A 191 5.65 3.36 9.52
CA ARG A 191 7.10 3.17 9.60
C ARG A 191 7.80 3.99 8.53
N PHE A 192 8.78 4.79 8.93
CA PHE A 192 9.57 5.63 8.03
C PHE A 192 11.03 5.16 7.94
N GLY A 193 11.76 5.68 6.95
CA GLY A 193 13.21 5.52 6.87
C GLY A 193 13.94 6.24 8.00
N ALA A 194 15.12 5.73 8.39
CA ALA A 194 15.96 6.32 9.43
C ALA A 194 16.27 7.80 9.14
N ASP A 195 16.56 8.14 7.88
CA ASP A 195 16.85 9.52 7.47
C ASP A 195 15.68 10.47 7.71
N PHE A 196 14.46 10.01 7.45
CA PHE A 196 13.25 10.79 7.69
C PHE A 196 13.06 11.03 9.18
N ALA A 197 13.14 9.96 9.98
CA ALA A 197 12.93 10.03 11.42
C ALA A 197 14.01 10.85 12.14
N GLN A 198 15.28 10.69 11.76
CA GLN A 198 16.39 11.46 12.35
C GLN A 198 16.28 12.94 12.00
N ARG A 199 16.01 13.28 10.73
CA ARG A 199 15.84 14.69 10.32
C ARG A 199 14.63 15.34 10.97
N SER A 200 13.51 14.63 11.10
CA SER A 200 12.27 15.17 11.65
C SER A 200 12.27 15.47 13.16
N ILE A 201 13.18 14.86 13.93
CA ILE A 201 13.12 14.92 15.40
C ILE A 201 14.39 15.51 16.02
N TRP A 202 15.55 15.32 15.38
CA TRP A 202 16.85 15.57 15.99
C TRP A 202 17.72 16.57 15.23
N SER A 203 17.21 17.20 14.17
CA SER A 203 17.98 18.24 13.50
C SER A 203 18.04 19.47 14.42
N GLY A 204 19.15 19.60 15.17
CA GLY A 204 19.43 20.78 16.01
C GLY A 204 19.59 22.07 15.19
N HIS A 205 19.57 21.96 13.86
CA HIS A 205 19.42 23.08 12.96
C HIS A 205 17.96 23.48 12.93
N ARG A 206 17.64 24.63 13.53
CA ARG A 206 16.36 25.35 13.43
C ARG A 206 16.02 25.67 11.97
N LEU A 207 15.67 24.66 11.20
CA LEU A 207 14.86 24.83 10.02
C LEU A 207 13.44 25.06 10.54
N ASP A 208 12.76 26.08 10.03
CA ASP A 208 11.39 26.52 10.43
C ASP A 208 10.31 25.42 10.43
N GLY A 209 10.64 24.18 10.06
CA GLY A 209 9.74 23.02 10.03
C GLY A 209 9.80 22.07 11.23
N ASP A 210 10.83 22.09 12.07
CA ASP A 210 11.04 21.05 13.10
C ASP A 210 10.13 21.20 14.33
N GLU A 211 9.79 22.45 14.72
CA GLU A 211 8.87 22.70 15.83
C GLU A 211 7.47 22.13 15.52
N ASN A 212 7.08 22.14 14.24
CA ASN A 212 5.77 21.64 13.80
C ASN A 212 5.61 20.13 14.05
N ILE A 213 6.65 19.31 13.90
CA ILE A 213 6.51 17.84 14.03
C ILE A 213 6.30 17.44 15.49
N ARG A 214 7.08 18.01 16.41
CA ARG A 214 6.91 17.75 17.85
C ARG A 214 5.55 18.21 18.32
N ASP A 215 5.08 19.35 17.82
CA ASP A 215 3.78 19.87 18.17
C ASP A 215 2.65 19.03 17.58
N LEU A 216 2.79 18.48 16.37
CA LEU A 216 1.85 17.50 15.82
C LEU A 216 1.81 16.21 16.64
N ILE A 217 2.96 15.68 17.06
CA ILE A 217 3.03 14.50 17.92
C ILE A 217 2.29 14.75 19.23
N ARG A 218 2.51 15.90 19.87
CA ARG A 218 1.81 16.28 21.12
C ARG A 218 0.32 16.50 20.89
N THR A 219 -0.03 17.30 19.88
CA THR A 219 -1.42 17.69 19.56
C THR A 219 -2.27 16.47 19.24
N HIS A 220 -1.72 15.52 18.48
CA HIS A 220 -2.42 14.30 18.09
C HIS A 220 -2.15 13.12 19.02
N GLN A 221 -1.40 13.32 20.10
CA GLN A 221 -1.03 12.30 21.09
C GLN A 221 -0.42 11.04 20.43
N LEU A 222 0.41 11.24 19.42
CA LEU A 222 1.05 10.16 18.68
C LEU A 222 2.12 9.50 19.54
N GLN A 223 2.23 8.18 19.43
CA GLN A 223 3.32 7.43 20.06
C GLN A 223 4.46 7.31 19.06
N TYR A 224 5.65 7.77 19.45
CA TYR A 224 6.86 7.62 18.64
C TYR A 224 7.82 6.62 19.28
N VAL A 225 8.23 5.60 18.52
CA VAL A 225 9.21 4.61 18.96
C VAL A 225 10.51 4.82 18.18
N VAL A 226 11.51 5.36 18.86
CA VAL A 226 12.79 5.79 18.26
C VAL A 226 13.51 4.62 17.58
N SER A 227 13.56 3.45 18.23
CA SER A 227 14.31 2.27 17.76
C SER A 227 13.79 1.68 16.46
N GLU A 228 12.52 1.91 16.14
CA GLU A 228 11.86 1.37 14.95
C GLU A 228 11.53 2.44 13.91
N HIS A 229 11.75 3.71 14.24
CA HIS A 229 11.33 4.86 13.43
C HIS A 229 9.82 4.81 13.08
N THR A 230 9.02 4.41 14.07
CA THR A 230 7.57 4.24 13.91
C THR A 230 6.79 5.32 14.66
N PHE A 231 5.71 5.76 14.03
CA PHE A 231 4.69 6.60 14.65
C PHE A 231 3.39 5.82 14.70
N SER A 232 2.74 5.78 15.85
CA SER A 232 1.46 5.10 16.03
C SER A 232 0.37 6.08 16.43
N SER A 233 -0.82 5.88 15.88
CA SER A 233 -2.03 6.60 16.30
C SER A 233 -2.30 6.37 17.79
N PRO A 234 -2.87 7.33 18.52
CA PRO A 234 -3.24 7.16 19.90
C PRO A 234 -4.17 5.96 20.11
N SER A 235 -4.13 5.40 21.31
CA SER A 235 -5.11 4.41 21.75
C SER A 235 -6.53 4.98 21.73
N ARG A 236 -7.54 4.10 21.70
CA ARG A 236 -8.95 4.52 21.63
C ARG A 236 -9.33 5.49 22.76
N VAL A 237 -8.75 5.35 23.95
CA VAL A 237 -9.09 6.13 25.13
C VAL A 237 -8.49 7.54 25.11
N SER A 238 -7.46 7.77 24.29
CA SER A 238 -6.66 9.00 24.29
C SER A 238 -6.85 9.86 23.04
N SER A 239 -7.67 9.44 22.07
CA SER A 239 -7.85 10.22 20.84
C SER A 239 -8.81 11.41 21.07
N PRO A 240 -8.38 12.66 20.81
CA PRO A 240 -9.23 13.85 20.97
C PRO A 240 -10.43 13.89 20.01
N TRP A 241 -10.41 13.08 18.95
CA TRP A 241 -11.43 13.06 17.90
C TRP A 241 -12.60 12.09 18.17
N GLN A 242 -12.75 11.59 19.40
CA GLN A 242 -13.81 10.63 19.75
C GLN A 242 -15.02 11.23 20.48
N LEU A 243 -14.98 12.52 20.79
CA LEU A 243 -16.06 13.22 21.49
C LEU A 243 -17.06 13.92 20.54
N VAL A 244 -16.94 13.70 19.23
CA VAL A 244 -17.79 14.27 18.17
C VAL A 244 -18.38 13.16 17.33
#